data_AF-A0A7J6DXQ0-F1
#
_entry.id   AF-A0A7J6DXQ0-F1
#
_cell.length_a   1.000
_cell.length_b   1.000
_cell.length_c   1.000
_cell.angle_alpha   90.00
_cell.angle_beta   90.00
_cell.angle_gamma   90.00
#
_symmetry.space_group_name_H-M   'P 1'
#
loop_
_entity.id
_entity.type
_entity.pdbx_description
1 polymer ?
#
loop_
_entity_poly.entity_id
_entity_poly.type
_entity_poly.pdbx_seq_one_letter_code
_entity_poly.pdbx_strand_id
1 'polypeptide(L)'
;MDYGLLLLYFLLTLLSNLCFADPPYTRCSNTTSNYTDNSLFQSNLQNLLATFPSNASTLKFHTSIMGEKDADKVYGVYMCLNYVNDQLCHDCIATAAQDVLTLCHHNSKEAVVWEELCQLRYSNDNFFGKLSDDTGDIPLRNLQNISQPEEFKSFMTKTLRNLTQTAAYNHDSFSYATGEVSYMDKTVYALVQCSRDLSPDDCKDCLGSATEEILDVYYYSIGARLLSRSCYLRYELYAFYMGESSASMANDKNKEDIGRKRWKLALVAVAISCFVIVVLGSYACCYALNRRHKKSNEDFTWQLCQGGQALELVDPLVIDSCDQDEFVRYLQIGLMCVQKDAHERPTMSSVVVMLNGESTALCQPKPPAFPMGRFIVDSCSINSVTVSSVMPR
;
A
#
# COMPACT_ATOMS: atom_id res chain seq x y z
N MET A 1 -17.49 21.24 -15.69
CA MET A 1 -16.26 20.99 -14.91
C MET A 1 -16.62 19.98 -13.84
N ASP A 2 -16.16 18.76 -14.01
CA ASP A 2 -16.66 17.59 -13.31
C ASP A 2 -16.19 17.53 -11.86
N TYR A 3 -17.12 17.73 -10.94
CA TYR A 3 -16.94 17.46 -9.52
C TYR A 3 -16.42 16.03 -9.24
N GLY A 4 -16.67 15.09 -10.14
CA GLY A 4 -16.12 13.73 -10.09
C GLY A 4 -14.61 13.66 -10.31
N LEU A 5 -14.05 14.50 -11.20
CA LEU A 5 -12.60 14.56 -11.44
C LEU A 5 -11.86 15.19 -10.25
N LEU A 6 -12.47 16.21 -9.64
CA LEU A 6 -11.96 16.85 -8.42
C LEU A 6 -11.99 15.91 -7.21
N LEU A 7 -13.07 15.13 -7.05
CA LEU A 7 -13.17 14.13 -5.99
C LEU A 7 -12.15 12.99 -6.19
N LEU A 8 -11.95 12.54 -7.43
CA LEU A 8 -10.93 11.54 -7.78
C LEU A 8 -9.52 12.09 -7.50
N TYR A 9 -9.24 13.33 -7.87
CA TYR A 9 -7.96 13.99 -7.59
C TYR A 9 -7.74 14.12 -6.08
N PHE A 10 -8.78 14.49 -5.32
CA PHE A 10 -8.73 14.58 -3.86
C PHE A 10 -8.48 13.21 -3.21
N LEU A 11 -9.16 12.16 -3.69
CA LEU A 11 -8.94 10.77 -3.24
C LEU A 11 -7.55 10.26 -3.62
N LEU A 12 -7.04 10.58 -4.81
CA LEU A 12 -5.69 10.25 -5.24
C LEU A 12 -4.63 11.01 -4.42
N THR A 13 -4.89 12.26 -4.04
CA THR A 13 -4.01 13.02 -3.13
C THR A 13 -4.06 12.51 -1.67
N LEU A 14 -5.20 11.98 -1.24
CA LEU A 14 -5.33 11.30 0.06
C LEU A 14 -4.60 9.95 0.05
N LEU A 15 -4.67 9.20 -1.06
CA LEU A 15 -3.95 7.94 -1.26
C LEU A 15 -2.44 8.16 -1.44
N SER A 16 -1.99 9.25 -2.05
CA SER A 16 -0.57 9.57 -2.14
C SER A 16 0.05 9.91 -0.79
N ASN A 17 -0.74 10.43 0.17
CA ASN A 17 -0.30 10.65 1.54
C ASN A 17 -0.29 9.36 2.39
N LEU A 18 -0.95 8.29 1.94
CA LEU A 18 -0.93 6.96 2.58
C LEU A 18 0.23 6.08 2.09
N CYS A 19 1.01 6.54 1.11
CA CYS A 19 2.18 5.83 0.59
C CYS A 19 3.48 6.45 1.13
N PHE A 20 3.60 6.56 2.44
CA PHE A 20 4.91 6.62 3.08
C PHE A 20 5.10 5.28 3.77
N ALA A 21 6.16 4.56 3.41
CA ALA A 21 6.52 3.32 4.07
C ALA A 21 6.99 3.66 5.50
N ASP A 22 6.04 3.68 6.43
CA ASP A 22 6.26 3.30 7.82
C ASP A 22 6.86 1.86 7.85
N PRO A 23 7.57 1.48 8.93
CA PRO A 23 8.24 0.17 9.03
C PRO A 23 7.38 -1.01 8.54
N PRO A 24 8.00 -2.05 7.98
CA PRO A 24 9.35 -2.53 8.33
C PRO A 24 10.51 -1.94 7.50
N TYR A 25 11.64 -1.69 8.17
CA TYR A 25 12.94 -1.44 7.53
C TYR A 25 13.84 -2.66 7.67
N THR A 26 14.65 -2.98 6.66
CA THR A 26 15.51 -4.18 6.69
C THR A 26 16.93 -3.94 6.20
N ARG A 27 17.86 -4.72 6.74
CA ARG A 27 19.20 -4.92 6.16
C ARG A 27 19.49 -6.41 6.12
N CYS A 28 19.55 -6.96 4.92
CA CYS A 28 19.91 -8.36 4.68
C CYS A 28 21.37 -8.43 4.21
N SER A 29 22.11 -9.46 4.61
CA SER A 29 23.44 -9.68 4.06
C SER A 29 23.36 -9.99 2.56
N ASN A 30 24.11 -9.23 1.77
CA ASN A 30 24.28 -9.44 0.33
C ASN A 30 25.49 -10.31 -0.02
N THR A 31 26.11 -10.95 0.98
CA THR A 31 27.29 -11.81 0.76
C THR A 31 26.90 -13.13 0.11
N THR A 32 27.87 -13.79 -0.55
CA THR A 32 27.71 -15.13 -1.16
C THR A 32 27.48 -16.26 -0.15
N SER A 33 27.44 -15.97 1.16
CA SER A 33 27.24 -16.95 2.23
C SER A 33 25.76 -17.13 2.58
N ASN A 34 24.91 -17.33 1.56
CA ASN A 34 23.51 -17.65 1.78
C ASN A 34 23.36 -19.11 2.26
N TYR A 35 22.33 -19.38 3.05
CA TYR A 35 21.98 -20.75 3.39
C TYR A 35 21.19 -21.41 2.24
N THR A 36 21.27 -22.73 2.15
CA THR A 36 20.51 -23.50 1.15
C THR A 36 19.12 -23.85 1.67
N ASP A 37 18.17 -23.99 0.76
CA ASP A 37 16.83 -24.48 1.09
C ASP A 37 16.89 -25.85 1.77
N ASN A 38 16.04 -26.05 2.76
CA ASN A 38 15.96 -27.23 3.62
C ASN A 38 17.26 -27.56 4.38
N SER A 39 18.14 -26.58 4.58
CA SER A 39 19.31 -26.72 5.45
C SER A 39 18.94 -26.79 6.92
N LEU A 40 19.82 -27.38 7.74
CA LEU A 40 19.69 -27.34 9.19
C LEU A 40 19.71 -25.90 9.71
N PHE A 41 20.52 -25.01 9.12
CA PHE A 41 20.49 -23.58 9.43
C PHE A 41 19.09 -22.98 9.24
N GLN A 42 18.41 -23.26 8.12
CA GLN A 42 17.06 -22.75 7.87
C GLN A 42 16.06 -23.25 8.93
N SER A 43 16.09 -24.55 9.26
CA SER A 43 15.21 -25.10 10.29
C SER A 43 15.51 -24.50 11.68
N ASN A 44 16.79 -24.32 12.02
CA ASN A 44 17.20 -23.68 13.27
C ASN A 44 16.74 -22.21 13.33
N LEU A 45 16.84 -21.48 12.22
CA LEU A 45 16.36 -20.10 12.12
C LEU A 45 14.85 -20.03 12.34
N GLN A 46 14.07 -20.87 11.65
CA GLN A 46 12.61 -20.91 11.81
C GLN A 46 12.20 -21.26 13.25
N ASN A 47 12.88 -22.22 13.88
CA ASN A 47 12.63 -22.57 15.27
C ASN A 47 12.95 -21.41 16.23
N LEU A 48 14.06 -20.70 16.00
CA LEU A 48 14.44 -19.52 16.79
C LEU A 48 13.40 -18.39 16.65
N LEU A 49 12.96 -18.10 15.43
CA LEU A 49 11.96 -17.06 15.17
C LEU A 49 10.60 -17.41 15.78
N ALA A 50 10.23 -18.68 15.82
CA ALA A 50 8.98 -19.15 16.42
C ALA A 50 8.94 -19.03 17.95
N THR A 51 10.09 -19.06 18.65
CA THR A 51 10.12 -18.94 20.12
C THR A 51 10.08 -17.49 20.59
N PHE A 52 10.66 -16.56 19.83
CA PHE A 52 10.83 -15.15 20.21
C PHE A 52 9.54 -14.44 20.67
N PRO A 53 8.39 -14.57 20.01
CA PRO A 53 7.16 -13.91 20.47
C PRO A 53 6.76 -14.37 21.87
N SER A 54 6.90 -15.65 22.18
CA SER A 54 6.56 -16.16 23.51
C SER A 54 7.44 -15.55 24.61
N ASN A 55 8.75 -15.41 24.37
CA ASN A 55 9.68 -14.72 25.25
C ASN A 55 9.35 -13.21 25.37
N ALA A 56 8.94 -12.57 24.27
CA ALA A 56 8.59 -11.15 24.23
C ALA A 56 7.38 -10.79 25.10
N SER A 57 6.57 -11.79 25.46
CA SER A 57 5.44 -11.66 26.40
C SER A 57 5.87 -11.38 27.84
N THR A 58 7.16 -11.54 28.18
CA THR A 58 7.69 -11.28 29.54
C THR A 58 9.02 -10.54 29.55
N LEU A 59 9.77 -10.55 28.46
CA LEU A 59 11.10 -9.94 28.34
C LEU A 59 11.13 -8.96 27.17
N LYS A 60 11.62 -7.74 27.41
CA LYS A 60 11.84 -6.73 26.35
C LYS A 60 13.07 -6.99 25.49
N PHE A 61 13.92 -7.90 25.92
CA PHE A 61 15.18 -8.22 25.27
C PHE A 61 15.52 -9.68 25.56
N HIS A 62 15.95 -10.40 24.55
CA HIS A 62 16.41 -11.77 24.71
C HIS A 62 17.45 -12.11 23.64
N THR A 63 18.45 -12.88 24.03
CA THR A 63 19.41 -13.51 23.13
C THR A 63 19.14 -15.01 23.10
N SER A 64 19.27 -15.63 21.93
CA SER A 64 19.06 -17.06 21.78
C SER A 64 20.01 -17.66 20.75
N ILE A 65 20.35 -18.92 20.98
CA ILE A 65 21.21 -19.70 20.09
C ILE A 65 20.42 -20.96 19.73
N MET A 66 20.32 -21.24 18.43
CA MET A 66 19.70 -22.46 17.93
C MET A 66 20.68 -23.26 17.08
N GLY A 67 20.73 -24.58 17.27
CA GLY A 67 21.66 -25.48 16.58
C GLY A 67 22.87 -25.87 17.41
N GLU A 68 23.35 -27.10 17.23
CA GLU A 68 24.46 -27.66 18.00
C GLU A 68 25.82 -27.52 17.30
N LYS A 69 25.84 -27.71 15.98
CA LYS A 69 27.05 -27.65 15.14
C LYS A 69 27.30 -26.24 14.66
N ASP A 70 28.55 -25.80 14.69
CA ASP A 70 28.92 -24.41 14.35
C ASP A 70 28.47 -23.98 12.95
N ALA A 71 28.45 -24.90 11.97
CA ALA A 71 28.02 -24.59 10.61
C ALA A 71 26.52 -24.24 10.47
N ASP A 72 25.69 -24.68 11.43
CA ASP A 72 24.23 -24.56 11.41
C ASP A 72 23.69 -23.71 12.57
N LYS A 73 24.57 -23.14 13.39
CA LYS A 73 24.20 -22.29 14.52
C LYS A 73 23.60 -20.97 14.04
N VAL A 74 22.52 -20.58 14.69
CA VAL A 74 21.85 -19.30 14.50
C VAL A 74 21.90 -18.54 15.81
N TYR A 75 22.51 -17.36 15.78
CA TYR A 75 22.51 -16.40 16.89
C TYR A 75 21.42 -15.38 16.60
N GLY A 76 20.50 -15.19 17.55
CA GLY A 76 19.40 -14.25 17.40
C GLY A 76 19.24 -13.36 18.60
N VAL A 77 18.84 -12.11 18.34
CA VAL A 77 18.48 -11.12 19.35
C VAL A 77 17.19 -10.45 18.92
N TYR A 78 16.31 -10.19 19.88
CA TYR A 78 15.27 -9.20 19.71
C TYR A 78 15.33 -8.14 20.80
N MET A 79 14.82 -6.96 20.48
CA MET A 79 14.71 -5.84 21.41
C MET A 79 13.44 -5.04 21.13
N CYS A 80 12.57 -4.89 22.12
CA CYS A 80 11.47 -3.95 22.11
C CYS A 80 11.89 -2.62 22.71
N LEU A 81 11.26 -1.52 22.28
CA LEU A 81 11.42 -0.24 22.94
C LEU A 81 10.94 -0.33 24.40
N ASN A 82 11.71 0.21 25.33
CA ASN A 82 11.49 -0.07 26.76
C ASN A 82 10.13 0.42 27.30
N TYR A 83 9.53 1.45 26.69
CA TYR A 83 8.22 1.98 27.08
C TYR A 83 7.03 1.13 26.59
N VAL A 84 7.27 0.12 25.75
CA VAL A 84 6.23 -0.71 25.13
C VAL A 84 5.78 -1.78 26.13
N ASN A 85 4.48 -2.01 26.28
CA ASN A 85 3.95 -3.06 27.16
C ASN A 85 4.20 -4.48 26.58
N ASP A 86 3.99 -5.53 27.38
CA ASP A 86 4.37 -6.90 27.01
C ASP A 86 3.58 -7.44 25.82
N GLN A 87 2.29 -7.11 25.71
CA GLN A 87 1.46 -7.53 24.58
C GLN A 87 1.94 -6.87 23.28
N LEU A 88 2.18 -5.57 23.29
CA LEU A 88 2.68 -4.86 22.11
C LEU A 88 4.09 -5.32 21.72
N CYS A 89 4.92 -5.69 22.69
CA CYS A 89 6.22 -6.28 22.42
C CYS A 89 6.07 -7.67 21.78
N HIS A 90 5.21 -8.53 22.31
CA HIS A 90 4.87 -9.82 21.71
C HIS A 90 4.43 -9.67 20.25
N ASP A 91 3.42 -8.81 20.00
CA ASP A 91 2.85 -8.61 18.67
C ASP A 91 3.91 -8.08 17.70
N CYS A 92 4.74 -7.12 18.13
CA CYS A 92 5.80 -6.55 17.31
C CYS A 92 6.85 -7.60 16.92
N ILE A 93 7.28 -8.44 17.88
CA ILE A 93 8.25 -9.49 17.62
C ILE A 93 7.67 -10.60 16.74
N ALA A 94 6.37 -10.90 16.86
CA ALA A 94 5.69 -11.82 15.94
C ALA A 94 5.70 -11.31 14.50
N THR A 95 5.40 -10.02 14.29
CA THR A 95 5.49 -9.38 12.98
C THR A 95 6.91 -9.40 12.45
N ALA A 96 7.89 -8.92 13.24
CA ALA A 96 9.30 -8.89 12.86
C ALA A 96 9.84 -10.29 12.46
N ALA A 97 9.40 -11.35 13.15
CA ALA A 97 9.79 -12.72 12.85
C ALA A 97 9.25 -13.22 11.49
N GLN A 98 8.08 -12.75 11.06
CA GLN A 98 7.57 -13.02 9.72
C GLN A 98 8.28 -12.15 8.69
N ASP A 99 8.38 -10.85 8.96
CA ASP A 99 8.88 -9.85 8.02
C ASP A 99 10.35 -10.07 7.69
N VAL A 100 11.17 -10.52 8.65
CA VAL A 100 12.58 -10.84 8.37
C VAL A 100 12.73 -11.98 7.36
N LEU A 101 11.81 -12.96 7.36
CA LEU A 101 11.84 -14.08 6.40
C LEU A 101 11.26 -13.65 5.05
N THR A 102 10.20 -12.85 5.05
CA THR A 102 9.56 -12.43 3.81
C THR A 102 10.35 -11.37 3.08
N LEU A 103 11.04 -10.45 3.77
CA LEU A 103 11.74 -9.33 3.14
C LEU A 103 13.20 -9.66 2.78
N CYS A 104 13.82 -10.64 3.44
CA CYS A 104 15.18 -11.10 3.12
C CYS A 104 15.18 -12.38 2.26
N HIS A 105 14.61 -12.28 1.05
CA HIS A 105 14.36 -13.40 0.10
C HIS A 105 15.59 -14.19 -0.38
N HIS A 106 16.81 -13.76 -0.07
CA HIS A 106 18.04 -14.37 -0.59
C HIS A 106 18.61 -15.48 0.30
N ASN A 107 17.84 -15.99 1.26
CA ASN A 107 18.34 -16.94 2.25
C ASN A 107 19.62 -16.41 2.95
N SER A 108 19.62 -15.11 3.25
CA SER A 108 20.76 -14.46 3.91
C SER A 108 20.97 -15.08 5.28
N LYS A 109 22.21 -15.45 5.60
CA LYS A 109 22.58 -15.96 6.93
C LYS A 109 22.64 -14.89 8.02
N GLU A 110 22.58 -13.62 7.64
CA GLU A 110 22.45 -12.50 8.54
C GLU A 110 21.39 -11.53 8.02
N ALA A 111 20.52 -11.10 8.93
CA ALA A 111 19.52 -10.07 8.64
C ALA A 111 19.10 -9.34 9.92
N VAL A 112 18.59 -8.14 9.73
CA VAL A 112 17.93 -7.34 10.76
C VAL A 112 16.69 -6.67 10.16
N VAL A 113 15.62 -6.65 10.94
CA VAL A 113 14.40 -5.90 10.67
C VAL A 113 14.11 -4.96 11.84
N TRP A 114 13.70 -3.74 11.53
CA TRP A 114 13.21 -2.76 12.50
C TRP A 114 11.74 -2.47 12.20
N GLU A 115 10.92 -2.77 13.19
CA GLU A 115 9.52 -2.37 13.27
C GLU A 115 9.38 -1.04 14.03
N GLU A 116 8.19 -0.47 14.10
CA GLU A 116 7.95 0.79 14.83
C GLU A 116 8.30 0.69 16.32
N LEU A 117 8.12 -0.49 16.92
CA LEU A 117 8.23 -0.70 18.38
C LEU A 117 9.33 -1.69 18.79
N CYS A 118 10.00 -2.34 17.83
CA CYS A 118 10.97 -3.39 18.11
C CYS A 118 11.93 -3.62 16.95
N GLN A 119 12.96 -4.42 17.23
CA GLN A 119 13.95 -4.87 16.29
C GLN A 119 14.20 -6.36 16.50
N LEU A 120 14.46 -7.07 15.41
CA LEU A 120 14.88 -8.47 15.42
C LEU A 120 16.09 -8.64 14.50
N ARG A 121 17.15 -9.29 15.00
CA ARG A 121 18.37 -9.57 14.26
C ARG A 121 18.77 -11.04 14.43
N TYR A 122 19.27 -11.65 13.35
CA TYR A 122 19.95 -12.94 13.42
C TYR A 122 21.23 -12.96 12.57
N SER A 123 22.15 -13.88 12.90
CA SER A 123 23.36 -14.15 12.12
C SER A 123 23.84 -15.59 12.34
N ASN A 124 24.65 -16.11 11.41
CA ASN A 124 25.46 -17.32 11.60
C ASN A 124 26.70 -17.08 12.45
N ASP A 125 27.10 -15.82 12.64
CA ASP A 125 28.26 -15.45 13.45
C ASP A 125 27.80 -14.88 14.79
N ASN A 126 28.53 -15.20 15.87
CA ASN A 126 28.19 -14.70 17.19
C ASN A 126 28.50 -13.19 17.30
N PHE A 127 27.44 -12.37 17.39
CA PHE A 127 27.50 -10.92 17.56
C PHE A 127 27.12 -10.43 18.96
N PHE A 128 26.86 -11.32 19.92
CA PHE A 128 26.41 -10.91 21.25
C PHE A 128 27.49 -10.11 21.99
N GLY A 129 27.08 -8.99 22.57
CA GLY A 129 27.94 -8.07 23.31
C GLY A 129 29.03 -7.43 22.47
N LYS A 130 28.88 -7.44 21.14
CA LYS A 130 29.80 -6.77 20.21
C LYS A 130 29.10 -5.58 19.60
N LEU A 131 29.72 -4.42 19.71
CA LEU A 131 29.32 -3.22 18.97
C LEU A 131 29.37 -3.52 17.47
N SER A 132 28.26 -3.32 16.75
CA SER A 132 28.27 -3.36 15.30
C SER A 132 29.02 -2.15 14.74
N ASP A 133 29.59 -2.31 13.55
CA ASP A 133 29.98 -1.14 12.77
C ASP A 133 28.75 -0.28 12.41
N ASP A 134 29.00 0.97 12.06
CA ASP A 134 28.00 1.91 11.54
C ASP A 134 27.55 1.57 10.11
N THR A 135 28.23 0.61 9.46
CA THR A 135 27.88 0.11 8.13
C THR A 135 26.46 -0.47 8.11
N GLY A 136 25.52 0.30 7.57
CA GLY A 136 24.15 -0.14 7.35
C GLY A 136 23.13 0.47 8.32
N ASP A 137 23.54 1.43 9.14
CA ASP A 137 22.60 2.29 9.86
C ASP A 137 21.65 2.99 8.87
N ILE A 138 20.44 3.30 9.35
CA ILE A 138 19.39 3.94 8.55
C ILE A 138 18.98 5.24 9.25
N PRO A 139 19.50 6.39 8.77
CA PRO A 139 19.07 7.70 9.26
C PRO A 139 17.77 8.10 8.56
N LEU A 140 16.77 8.46 9.36
CA LEU A 140 15.44 8.91 8.93
C LEU A 140 15.16 10.32 9.44
N ARG A 141 14.47 11.12 8.63
CA ARG A 141 14.12 12.51 8.98
C ARG A 141 12.61 12.73 9.02
N ASN A 142 12.20 13.63 9.89
CA ASN A 142 10.95 14.36 9.72
C ASN A 142 11.06 15.26 8.47
N LEU A 143 9.97 15.42 7.73
CA LEU A 143 9.97 16.25 6.53
C LEU A 143 9.86 17.75 6.83
N GLN A 144 9.52 18.11 8.07
CA GLN A 144 9.45 19.50 8.51
C GLN A 144 10.79 20.00 9.02
N ASN A 145 11.12 21.24 8.66
CA ASN A 145 12.37 21.88 9.03
C ASN A 145 12.20 22.78 10.25
N ILE A 146 13.23 22.86 11.08
CA ILE A 146 13.33 23.79 12.20
C ILE A 146 13.78 25.18 11.71
N SER A 147 13.31 26.23 12.37
CA SER A 147 13.61 27.62 11.97
C SER A 147 15.05 28.04 12.27
N GLN A 148 15.72 27.47 13.28
CA GLN A 148 17.08 27.80 13.69
C GLN A 148 17.97 26.55 13.74
N PRO A 149 18.39 26.00 12.56
CA PRO A 149 19.06 24.70 12.48
C PRO A 149 20.35 24.56 13.31
N GLU A 150 21.23 25.57 13.31
CA GLU A 150 22.51 25.49 14.03
C GLU A 150 22.34 25.53 15.56
N GLU A 151 21.44 26.39 16.04
CA GLU A 151 21.12 26.44 17.47
C GLU A 151 20.45 25.13 17.90
N PHE A 152 19.50 24.64 17.10
CA PHE A 152 18.83 23.37 17.36
C PHE A 152 19.80 22.19 17.33
N LYS A 153 20.77 22.16 16.40
CA LYS A 153 21.86 21.18 16.37
C LYS A 153 22.64 21.18 17.67
N SER A 154 23.08 22.36 18.14
CA SER A 154 23.82 22.49 19.40
C SER A 154 23.00 22.03 20.62
N PHE A 155 21.72 22.38 20.64
CA PHE A 155 20.77 21.94 21.65
C PHE A 155 20.61 20.42 21.65
N MET A 156 20.32 19.82 20.49
CA MET A 156 20.12 18.38 20.35
C MET A 156 21.38 17.57 20.68
N THR A 157 22.57 18.03 20.27
CA THR A 157 23.83 17.39 20.65
C THR A 157 23.98 17.27 22.16
N LYS A 158 23.63 18.33 22.92
CA LYS A 158 23.71 18.31 24.39
C LYS A 158 22.65 17.39 24.99
N THR A 159 21.41 17.50 24.50
CA THR A 159 20.27 16.69 24.98
C THR A 159 20.56 15.19 24.78
N LEU A 160 20.96 14.78 23.57
CA LEU A 160 21.23 13.39 23.25
C LEU A 160 22.45 12.87 24.03
N ARG A 161 23.54 13.64 24.16
CA ARG A 161 24.69 13.25 25.00
C ARG A 161 24.31 12.99 26.46
N ASN A 162 23.44 13.81 27.04
CA ASN A 162 22.99 13.59 28.42
C ASN A 162 22.14 12.32 28.55
N LEU A 163 21.25 12.06 27.59
CA LEU A 163 20.48 10.82 27.55
C LEU A 163 21.38 9.60 27.35
N THR A 164 22.40 9.71 26.49
CA THR A 164 23.42 8.68 26.28
C THR A 164 24.13 8.33 27.58
N GLN A 165 24.56 9.32 28.36
CA GLN A 165 25.19 9.06 29.67
C GLN A 165 24.25 8.29 30.61
N THR A 166 22.96 8.63 30.60
CA THR A 166 21.95 7.96 31.42
C THR A 166 21.76 6.52 30.96
N ALA A 167 21.52 6.29 29.66
CA ALA A 167 21.32 4.96 29.11
C ALA A 167 22.55 4.05 29.28
N ALA A 168 23.76 4.60 29.12
CA ALA A 168 24.99 3.81 29.21
C ALA A 168 25.37 3.43 30.65
N TYR A 169 25.28 4.39 31.59
CA TYR A 169 25.92 4.22 32.91
C TYR A 169 24.94 4.14 34.09
N ASN A 170 23.65 4.45 33.90
CA ASN A 170 22.67 4.23 34.96
C ASN A 170 22.14 2.79 34.90
N HIS A 171 22.46 1.98 35.91
CA HIS A 171 22.06 0.57 35.97
C HIS A 171 20.54 0.36 35.99
N ASP A 172 19.77 1.30 36.53
CA ASP A 172 18.30 1.20 36.60
C ASP A 172 17.62 1.62 35.29
N SER A 173 18.40 2.09 34.31
CA SER A 173 17.89 2.61 33.05
C SER A 173 17.61 1.54 32.00
N PHE A 174 18.06 0.29 32.21
CA PHE A 174 17.91 -0.82 31.26
C PHE A 174 18.41 -0.47 29.83
N SER A 175 19.53 0.25 29.75
CA SER A 175 20.12 0.73 28.49
C SER A 175 19.18 1.66 27.71
N TYR A 176 18.37 2.45 28.41
CA TYR A 176 17.31 3.27 27.84
C TYR A 176 17.18 4.61 28.57
N ALA A 177 16.96 5.69 27.83
CA ALA A 177 16.67 6.99 28.43
C ALA A 177 15.72 7.82 27.55
N THR A 178 14.88 8.61 28.20
CA THR A 178 14.00 9.59 27.56
C THR A 178 14.16 10.97 28.17
N GLY A 179 13.91 12.01 27.38
CA GLY A 179 13.96 13.38 27.84
C GLY A 179 12.89 14.25 27.19
N GLU A 180 12.17 14.99 28.03
CA GLU A 180 11.26 16.06 27.62
C GLU A 180 11.93 17.38 27.96
N VAL A 181 12.38 18.10 26.93
CA VAL A 181 13.19 19.31 27.13
C VAL A 181 12.59 20.46 26.33
N SER A 182 12.36 21.59 27.01
CA SER A 182 11.87 22.80 26.36
C SER A 182 12.92 23.40 25.45
N TYR A 183 12.53 23.68 24.21
CA TYR A 183 13.29 24.45 23.23
C TYR A 183 12.40 25.57 22.70
N MET A 184 12.72 26.82 23.07
CA MET A 184 11.87 27.99 22.80
C MET A 184 10.46 27.81 23.39
N ASP A 185 9.43 27.85 22.54
CA ASP A 185 8.02 27.65 22.86
C ASP A 185 7.53 26.21 22.58
N LYS A 186 8.47 25.29 22.28
CA LYS A 186 8.17 23.89 21.93
C LYS A 186 8.79 22.92 22.92
N THR A 187 8.24 21.72 22.99
CA THR A 187 8.82 20.61 23.76
C THR A 187 9.45 19.61 22.81
N VAL A 188 10.71 19.27 23.05
CA VAL A 188 11.40 18.19 22.36
C VAL A 188 11.25 16.92 23.18
N TYR A 189 10.78 15.86 22.53
CA TYR A 189 10.74 14.51 23.05
C TYR A 189 11.91 13.75 22.43
N ALA A 190 12.78 13.20 23.26
CA ALA A 190 13.95 12.45 22.79
C ALA A 190 14.06 11.11 23.53
N LEU A 191 14.50 10.09 22.81
CA LEU A 191 14.65 8.73 23.29
C LEU A 191 15.93 8.13 22.71
N VAL A 192 16.73 7.49 23.56
CA VAL A 192 17.88 6.68 23.16
C VAL A 192 17.79 5.30 23.83
N GLN A 193 18.21 4.26 23.12
CA GLN A 193 18.23 2.90 23.63
C GLN A 193 19.40 2.12 23.02
N CYS A 194 20.13 1.34 23.82
CA CYS A 194 21.13 0.39 23.36
C CYS A 194 20.61 -1.04 23.48
N SER A 195 21.19 -1.94 22.68
CA SER A 195 21.08 -3.37 22.90
C SER A 195 21.63 -3.73 24.28
N ARG A 196 20.91 -4.56 25.05
CA ARG A 196 21.20 -4.80 26.47
C ARG A 196 22.38 -5.74 26.72
N ASP A 197 22.91 -6.36 25.67
CA ASP A 197 24.11 -7.19 25.71
C ASP A 197 25.41 -6.38 25.59
N LEU A 198 25.34 -5.08 25.26
CA LEU A 198 26.52 -4.21 25.13
C LEU A 198 27.07 -3.78 26.49
N SER A 199 28.38 -3.49 26.50
CA SER A 199 29.00 -2.80 27.64
C SER A 199 28.54 -1.34 27.72
N PRO A 200 28.66 -0.68 28.88
CA PRO A 200 28.38 0.75 29.01
C PRO A 200 29.14 1.62 28.01
N ASP A 201 30.42 1.32 27.77
CA ASP A 201 31.25 2.10 26.85
C ASP A 201 30.82 1.85 25.39
N ASP A 202 30.55 0.60 24.99
CA ASP A 202 30.02 0.30 23.65
C ASP A 202 28.66 0.95 23.41
N CYS A 203 27.79 0.99 24.43
CA CYS A 203 26.50 1.68 24.35
C CYS A 203 26.67 3.19 24.14
N LYS A 204 27.59 3.81 24.91
CA LYS A 204 27.93 5.22 24.75
C LYS A 204 28.48 5.50 23.35
N ASP A 205 29.38 4.66 22.85
CA ASP A 205 30.00 4.83 21.54
C ASP A 205 28.96 4.69 20.42
N CYS A 206 28.08 3.68 20.48
CA CYS A 206 26.98 3.53 19.52
C CYS A 206 26.09 4.76 19.45
N LEU A 207 25.59 5.22 20.61
CA LEU A 207 24.70 6.38 20.67
C LEU A 207 25.42 7.70 20.34
N GLY A 208 26.73 7.75 20.59
CA GLY A 208 27.61 8.86 20.20
C GLY A 208 27.69 8.98 18.68
N SER A 209 28.12 7.91 18.00
CA SER A 209 28.15 7.85 16.54
C SER A 209 26.77 8.12 15.93
N ALA A 210 25.72 7.56 16.53
CA ALA A 210 24.35 7.79 16.08
C ALA A 210 23.92 9.25 16.14
N THR A 211 24.33 9.95 17.19
CA THR A 211 24.09 11.39 17.35
C THR A 211 24.85 12.19 16.30
N GLU A 212 26.11 11.82 16.03
CA GLU A 212 26.94 12.50 15.05
C GLU A 212 26.38 12.34 13.63
N GLU A 213 26.04 11.13 13.22
CA GLU A 213 25.48 10.85 11.89
C GLU A 213 24.17 11.63 11.66
N ILE A 214 23.24 11.55 12.61
CA ILE A 214 21.92 12.15 12.40
C ILE A 214 21.95 13.68 12.43
N LEU A 215 22.83 14.27 13.25
CA LEU A 215 23.02 15.71 13.34
C LEU A 215 24.03 16.25 12.33
N ASP A 216 24.71 15.41 11.56
CA ASP A 216 25.44 15.82 10.37
C ASP A 216 24.48 15.94 9.18
N VAL A 217 23.67 14.90 8.96
CA VAL A 217 22.81 14.79 7.77
C VAL A 217 21.48 15.56 7.91
N TYR A 218 20.87 15.57 9.10
CA TYR A 218 19.50 16.07 9.34
C TYR A 218 19.39 17.14 10.43
N TYR A 219 20.45 17.90 10.67
CA TYR A 219 20.47 18.98 11.69
C TYR A 219 19.36 20.04 11.55
N TYR A 220 18.80 20.20 10.36
CA TYR A 220 17.70 21.12 10.06
C TYR A 220 16.32 20.53 10.29
N SER A 221 16.19 19.24 10.60
CA SER A 221 14.91 18.56 10.76
C SER A 221 14.36 18.72 12.18
N ILE A 222 13.04 18.92 12.32
CA ILE A 222 12.40 18.98 13.65
C ILE A 222 12.43 17.65 14.40
N GLY A 223 12.67 16.55 13.69
CA GLY A 223 12.69 15.21 14.24
C GLY A 223 13.52 14.28 13.37
N ALA A 224 14.13 13.28 13.98
CA ALA A 224 14.93 12.30 13.26
C ALA A 224 15.01 10.99 14.02
N ARG A 225 15.26 9.89 13.31
CA ARG A 225 15.49 8.55 13.86
C ARG A 225 16.75 7.94 13.30
N LEU A 226 17.53 7.25 14.12
CA LEU A 226 18.58 6.36 13.63
C LEU A 226 18.26 4.93 14.04
N LEU A 227 18.22 4.04 13.05
CA LEU A 227 18.09 2.61 13.23
C LEU A 227 19.49 1.99 13.07
N SER A 228 20.07 1.50 14.17
CA SER A 228 21.33 0.76 14.15
C SER A 228 21.12 -0.67 14.63
N ARG A 229 22.08 -1.55 14.33
CA ARG A 229 22.07 -2.93 14.84
C ARG A 229 22.34 -3.01 16.35
N SER A 230 22.98 -1.98 16.92
CA SER A 230 23.40 -1.93 18.32
C SER A 230 22.67 -0.89 19.17
N CYS A 231 22.06 0.12 18.56
CA CYS A 231 21.31 1.15 19.28
C CYS A 231 20.21 1.79 18.43
N TYR A 232 19.36 2.57 19.08
CA TYR A 232 18.25 3.31 18.51
C TYR A 232 18.19 4.70 19.11
N LEU A 233 17.91 5.69 18.27
CA LEU A 233 17.76 7.08 18.67
C LEU A 233 16.56 7.67 17.93
N ARG A 234 15.71 8.41 18.64
CA ARG A 234 14.64 9.20 18.03
C ARG A 234 14.42 10.49 18.80
N TYR A 235 14.21 11.58 18.08
CA TYR A 235 13.66 12.81 18.66
C TYR A 235 12.59 13.40 17.74
N GLU A 236 11.62 14.08 18.34
CA GLU A 236 10.50 14.74 17.66
C GLU A 236 10.01 15.94 18.50
N LEU A 237 9.22 16.84 17.88
CA LEU A 237 8.52 17.93 18.59
C LEU A 237 7.10 17.55 19.04
N TYR A 238 6.77 16.27 19.00
CA TYR A 238 5.51 15.71 19.50
C TYR A 238 5.81 14.47 20.34
N ALA A 239 4.95 14.19 21.32
CA ALA A 239 5.10 13.02 22.18
C ALA A 239 4.91 11.72 21.38
N PHE A 240 5.84 10.77 21.51
CA PHE A 240 5.78 9.45 20.84
C PHE A 240 6.06 8.25 21.77
N TYR A 241 6.48 8.50 23.01
CA TYR A 241 6.60 7.48 24.06
C TYR A 241 5.69 7.84 25.24
N MET A 242 5.37 6.87 26.09
CA MET A 242 4.47 7.09 27.22
C MET A 242 5.15 7.89 28.33
N GLY A 243 4.79 9.16 28.42
CA GLY A 243 4.87 10.04 29.59
C GLY A 243 3.59 10.89 29.62
N GLU A 244 2.69 10.65 30.57
CA GLU A 244 1.51 11.49 30.91
C GLU A 244 0.45 11.85 29.84
N SER A 245 0.16 10.99 28.86
CA SER A 245 -1.13 11.04 28.13
C SER A 245 -2.08 9.86 28.42
N SER A 246 -1.66 8.93 29.28
CA SER A 246 -2.49 7.80 29.74
C SER A 246 -3.21 8.06 31.07
N ALA A 247 -2.74 8.99 31.91
CA ALA A 247 -3.37 9.30 33.21
C ALA A 247 -4.56 10.27 33.10
N SER A 248 -4.57 11.19 32.13
CA SER A 248 -5.73 12.04 31.81
C SER A 248 -6.78 11.33 30.93
N MET A 249 -6.48 10.11 30.49
CA MET A 249 -7.39 9.28 29.69
C MET A 249 -7.92 8.04 30.43
N ALA A 250 -7.51 7.80 31.68
CA ALA A 250 -7.96 6.64 32.45
C ALA A 250 -9.18 6.92 33.35
N ASN A 251 -9.45 8.18 33.71
CA ASN A 251 -10.53 8.51 34.65
C ASN A 251 -11.83 9.05 34.01
N ASP A 252 -11.91 9.12 32.67
CA ASP A 252 -13.10 9.62 31.95
C ASP A 252 -13.68 8.63 30.91
N LYS A 253 -13.07 7.44 30.75
CA LYS A 253 -13.46 6.51 29.68
C LYS A 253 -14.64 5.59 29.98
N ASN A 254 -15.16 5.55 31.21
CA ASN A 254 -16.21 4.60 31.57
C ASN A 254 -17.66 5.15 31.46
N LYS A 255 -17.86 6.42 31.08
CA LYS A 255 -19.22 6.97 30.84
C LYS A 255 -19.43 7.57 29.44
N GLU A 256 -18.39 7.98 28.72
CA GLU A 256 -18.56 8.60 27.38
C GLU A 256 -18.42 7.63 26.18
N ASP A 257 -17.76 6.47 26.32
CA ASP A 257 -17.41 5.60 25.18
C ASP A 257 -18.59 4.82 24.58
N ILE A 258 -19.67 4.61 25.34
CA ILE A 258 -20.87 3.92 24.84
C ILE A 258 -21.68 4.82 23.88
N GLY A 259 -21.69 6.13 24.12
CA GLY A 259 -22.29 7.11 23.20
C GLY A 259 -21.41 7.32 21.95
N ARG A 260 -20.08 7.39 22.15
CA ARG A 260 -19.11 7.72 21.09
C ARG A 260 -18.84 6.57 20.09
N LYS A 261 -19.15 5.33 20.42
CA LYS A 261 -19.10 4.24 19.43
C LYS A 261 -20.37 4.15 18.59
N ARG A 262 -21.53 4.47 19.18
CA ARG A 262 -22.83 4.44 18.49
C ARG A 262 -22.98 5.52 17.41
N TRP A 263 -22.56 6.77 17.64
CA TRP A 263 -22.60 7.80 16.58
C TRP A 263 -21.61 7.54 15.44
N LYS A 264 -20.43 6.94 15.70
CA LYS A 264 -19.49 6.55 14.63
C LYS A 264 -20.07 5.44 13.76
N LEU A 265 -20.70 4.42 14.35
CA LEU A 265 -21.44 3.39 13.62
C LEU A 265 -22.64 3.98 12.84
N ALA A 266 -23.35 4.94 13.42
CA ALA A 266 -24.44 5.63 12.74
C ALA A 266 -23.96 6.48 11.55
N LEU A 267 -22.84 7.21 11.69
CA LEU A 267 -22.27 8.01 10.60
C LEU A 267 -21.77 7.15 9.44
N VAL A 268 -21.12 6.00 9.74
CA VAL A 268 -20.70 5.05 8.71
C VAL A 268 -21.91 4.43 8.01
N ALA A 269 -22.97 4.06 8.74
CA ALA A 269 -24.20 3.54 8.16
C ALA A 269 -24.91 4.57 7.27
N VAL A 270 -24.93 5.85 7.67
CA VAL A 270 -25.47 6.95 6.86
C VAL A 270 -24.64 7.18 5.60
N ALA A 271 -23.31 7.17 5.71
CA ALA A 271 -22.42 7.31 4.55
C ALA A 271 -22.61 6.17 3.54
N ILE A 272 -22.71 4.93 4.01
CA ILE A 272 -22.98 3.76 3.16
C ILE A 272 -24.36 3.87 2.52
N SER A 273 -25.38 4.28 3.28
CA SER A 273 -26.74 4.45 2.75
C SER A 273 -26.80 5.53 1.67
N CYS A 274 -26.13 6.67 1.88
CA CYS A 274 -26.01 7.73 0.88
C CYS A 274 -25.29 7.24 -0.38
N PHE A 275 -24.19 6.49 -0.21
CA PHE A 275 -23.45 5.92 -1.35
C PHE A 275 -24.33 4.97 -2.17
N VAL A 276 -25.07 4.06 -1.51
CA VAL A 276 -25.98 3.13 -2.19
C VAL A 276 -27.10 3.88 -2.92
N ILE A 277 -27.67 4.93 -2.33
CA ILE A 277 -28.71 5.74 -2.98
C ILE A 277 -28.17 6.44 -4.23
N VAL A 278 -26.94 6.99 -4.16
CA VAL A 278 -26.30 7.63 -5.32
C VAL A 278 -26.03 6.61 -6.42
N VAL A 279 -25.58 5.40 -6.07
CA VAL A 279 -25.33 4.32 -7.03
C VAL A 279 -26.64 3.81 -7.66
N LEU A 280 -27.70 3.63 -6.88
CA LEU A 280 -29.00 3.19 -7.41
C LEU A 280 -29.67 4.29 -8.25
N GLY A 281 -29.55 5.55 -7.83
CA GLY A 281 -30.03 6.71 -8.58
C GLY A 281 -29.27 6.89 -9.88
N SER A 282 -27.95 6.75 -9.87
CA SER A 282 -27.13 6.79 -11.09
C SER A 282 -27.44 5.60 -12.00
N TYR A 283 -27.60 4.39 -11.45
CA TYR A 283 -28.01 3.22 -12.21
C TYR A 283 -29.39 3.40 -12.85
N ALA A 284 -30.38 3.91 -12.12
CA ALA A 284 -31.72 4.17 -12.64
C ALA A 284 -31.73 5.32 -13.67
N CYS A 285 -30.92 6.36 -13.46
CA CYS A 285 -30.73 7.46 -14.40
C CYS A 285 -30.07 6.93 -15.69
N CYS A 286 -28.97 6.18 -15.58
CA CYS A 286 -28.30 5.52 -16.71
C CYS A 286 -29.26 4.57 -17.43
N TYR A 287 -30.07 3.80 -16.71
CA TYR A 287 -31.07 2.91 -17.30
C TYR A 287 -32.18 3.69 -18.04
N ALA A 288 -32.63 4.82 -17.50
CA ALA A 288 -33.62 5.70 -18.13
C ALA A 288 -33.04 6.45 -19.35
N LEU A 289 -31.78 6.91 -19.28
CA LEU A 289 -31.07 7.55 -20.39
C LEU A 289 -30.75 6.54 -21.50
N ASN A 290 -30.35 5.31 -21.16
CA ASN A 290 -30.20 4.22 -22.15
C ASN A 290 -31.54 3.82 -22.78
N ARG A 291 -32.65 3.87 -22.05
CA ARG A 291 -33.98 3.67 -22.64
C ARG A 291 -34.38 4.78 -23.62
N ARG A 292 -33.89 6.01 -23.42
CA ARG A 292 -34.09 7.13 -24.36
C ARG A 292 -33.17 7.01 -25.58
N HIS A 293 -31.91 6.61 -25.39
CA HIS A 293 -30.94 6.42 -26.48
C HIS A 293 -31.29 5.23 -27.40
N LYS A 294 -31.79 4.12 -26.84
CA LYS A 294 -32.06 2.90 -27.63
C LYS A 294 -33.28 3.01 -28.56
N LYS A 295 -34.12 4.04 -28.44
CA LYS A 295 -35.31 4.25 -29.30
C LYS A 295 -35.06 5.22 -30.46
N SER A 296 -33.87 5.80 -30.58
CA SER A 296 -33.60 6.95 -31.47
C SER A 296 -32.61 6.67 -32.61
N ASN A 297 -31.92 5.54 -32.65
CA ASN A 297 -30.67 5.48 -33.44
C ASN A 297 -30.80 4.96 -34.89
N GLU A 298 -31.87 4.32 -35.31
CA GLU A 298 -31.97 3.79 -36.71
C GLU A 298 -32.72 4.75 -37.65
N ASP A 299 -33.81 5.38 -37.19
CA ASP A 299 -34.51 6.42 -37.96
C ASP A 299 -33.62 7.66 -38.17
N PHE A 300 -32.79 7.99 -37.17
CA PHE A 300 -31.88 9.13 -37.20
C PHE A 300 -30.71 8.94 -38.19
N THR A 301 -30.12 7.74 -38.24
CA THR A 301 -29.06 7.40 -39.23
C THR A 301 -29.59 7.45 -40.67
N TRP A 302 -30.83 6.99 -40.91
CA TRP A 302 -31.48 7.09 -42.22
C TRP A 302 -31.76 8.54 -42.64
N GLN A 303 -32.29 9.36 -41.72
CA GLN A 303 -32.59 10.77 -41.97
C GLN A 303 -31.32 11.60 -42.27
N LEU A 304 -30.23 11.37 -41.52
CA LEU A 304 -28.94 12.04 -41.77
C LEU A 304 -28.35 11.66 -43.13
N CYS A 305 -28.50 10.40 -43.55
CA CYS A 305 -28.06 9.94 -44.87
C CYS A 305 -28.84 10.58 -46.03
N GLN A 306 -30.16 10.76 -45.90
CA GLN A 306 -30.97 11.46 -46.91
C GLN A 306 -30.77 12.97 -46.90
N GLY A 307 -30.49 13.58 -45.74
CA GLY A 307 -30.27 15.02 -45.58
C GLY A 307 -28.87 15.51 -46.00
N GLY A 308 -27.98 14.62 -46.44
CA GLY A 308 -26.59 14.97 -46.80
C GLY A 308 -25.68 15.23 -45.61
N GLN A 309 -26.11 14.88 -44.38
CA GLN A 309 -25.37 15.10 -43.13
C GLN A 309 -24.81 13.78 -42.55
N ALA A 310 -24.54 12.80 -43.40
CA ALA A 310 -24.03 11.49 -43.01
C ALA A 310 -22.72 11.55 -42.19
N LEU A 311 -21.92 12.59 -42.37
CA LEU A 311 -20.66 12.81 -41.66
C LEU A 311 -20.84 13.08 -40.15
N GLU A 312 -22.03 13.46 -39.68
CA GLU A 312 -22.33 13.58 -38.24
C GLU A 312 -22.32 12.23 -37.50
N LEU A 313 -22.32 11.12 -38.23
CA LEU A 313 -22.20 9.77 -37.68
C LEU A 313 -20.74 9.33 -37.51
N VAL A 314 -19.78 10.07 -38.06
CA VAL A 314 -18.36 9.76 -37.91
C VAL A 314 -17.94 10.12 -36.49
N ASP A 315 -17.29 9.18 -35.80
CA ASP A 315 -16.72 9.43 -34.48
C ASP A 315 -15.74 10.62 -34.55
N PRO A 316 -15.85 11.63 -33.66
CA PRO A 316 -14.97 12.80 -33.64
C PRO A 316 -13.48 12.46 -33.58
N LEU A 317 -13.11 11.27 -33.10
CA LEU A 317 -11.72 10.82 -33.01
C LEU A 317 -11.14 10.32 -34.35
N VAL A 318 -11.98 10.08 -35.37
CA VAL A 318 -11.59 9.47 -36.66
C VAL A 318 -11.93 10.39 -37.84
N ILE A 319 -12.59 11.54 -37.60
CA ILE A 319 -13.07 12.46 -38.64
C ILE A 319 -11.94 13.05 -39.50
N ASP A 320 -10.76 13.26 -38.92
CA ASP A 320 -9.61 13.86 -39.59
C ASP A 320 -8.78 12.86 -40.43
N SER A 321 -8.99 11.55 -40.25
CA SER A 321 -8.25 10.49 -40.94
C SER A 321 -9.10 9.71 -41.96
N CYS A 322 -10.38 10.06 -42.11
CA CYS A 322 -11.33 9.32 -42.92
C CYS A 322 -11.66 10.04 -44.24
N ASP A 323 -11.59 9.32 -45.36
CA ASP A 323 -12.08 9.83 -46.65
C ASP A 323 -13.61 9.92 -46.60
N GLN A 324 -14.12 11.15 -46.66
CA GLN A 324 -15.53 11.46 -46.47
C GLN A 324 -16.42 10.81 -47.54
N ASP A 325 -15.94 10.76 -48.78
CA ASP A 325 -16.70 10.18 -49.90
C ASP A 325 -16.75 8.65 -49.77
N GLU A 326 -15.66 8.05 -49.30
CA GLU A 326 -15.56 6.61 -49.05
C GLU A 326 -16.47 6.17 -47.90
N PHE A 327 -16.51 6.97 -46.82
CA PHE A 327 -17.38 6.73 -45.67
C PHE A 327 -18.86 6.78 -46.04
N VAL A 328 -19.27 7.84 -46.75
CA VAL A 328 -20.67 7.99 -47.19
C VAL A 328 -21.07 6.85 -48.12
N ARG A 329 -20.17 6.43 -49.02
CA ARG A 329 -20.38 5.29 -49.90
C ARG A 329 -20.59 3.98 -49.12
N TYR A 330 -19.74 3.69 -48.14
CA TYR A 330 -19.89 2.47 -47.32
C TYR A 330 -21.18 2.48 -46.49
N LEU A 331 -21.55 3.64 -45.96
CA LEU A 331 -22.80 3.80 -45.23
C LEU A 331 -24.02 3.54 -46.13
N GLN A 332 -24.02 4.05 -47.37
CA GLN A 332 -25.07 3.79 -48.35
C GLN A 332 -25.16 2.30 -48.74
N ILE A 333 -24.02 1.65 -48.98
CA ILE A 333 -23.97 0.20 -49.26
C ILE A 333 -24.53 -0.60 -48.08
N GLY A 334 -24.12 -0.25 -46.85
CA GLY A 334 -24.62 -0.87 -45.62
C GLY A 334 -26.13 -0.75 -45.49
N LEU A 335 -26.68 0.44 -45.75
CA LEU A 335 -28.13 0.69 -45.72
C LEU A 335 -28.90 -0.10 -46.79
N MET A 336 -28.31 -0.34 -47.98
CA MET A 336 -28.91 -1.21 -48.98
C MET A 336 -28.91 -2.69 -48.58
N CYS A 337 -27.84 -3.15 -47.93
CA CYS A 337 -27.71 -4.55 -47.49
C CYS A 337 -28.72 -4.93 -46.39
N VAL A 338 -29.20 -3.96 -45.61
CA VAL A 338 -30.12 -4.18 -44.50
C VAL A 338 -31.57 -3.83 -44.84
N GLN A 339 -31.89 -3.64 -46.12
CA GLN A 339 -33.27 -3.36 -46.54
C GLN A 339 -34.23 -4.47 -46.12
N LYS A 340 -35.47 -4.07 -45.83
CA LYS A 340 -36.49 -4.96 -45.30
C LYS A 340 -36.87 -6.06 -46.29
N ASP A 341 -37.03 -5.73 -47.57
CA ASP A 341 -37.31 -6.71 -48.62
C ASP A 341 -36.00 -7.36 -49.08
N ALA A 342 -35.94 -8.70 -49.02
CA ALA A 342 -34.78 -9.45 -49.45
C ALA A 342 -34.51 -9.30 -50.96
N HIS A 343 -35.54 -8.99 -51.76
CA HIS A 343 -35.40 -8.78 -53.20
C HIS A 343 -34.85 -7.40 -53.58
N GLU A 344 -34.90 -6.43 -52.68
CA GLU A 344 -34.33 -5.10 -52.89
C GLU A 344 -32.86 -5.00 -52.42
N ARG A 345 -32.35 -6.04 -51.72
CA ARG A 345 -30.95 -6.11 -51.30
C ARG A 345 -30.04 -6.42 -52.50
N PRO A 346 -28.89 -5.74 -52.62
CA PRO A 346 -27.91 -6.06 -53.64
C PRO A 346 -27.37 -7.49 -53.44
N THR A 347 -27.05 -8.18 -54.54
CA THR A 347 -26.33 -9.45 -54.46
C THR A 347 -24.91 -9.20 -53.95
N MET A 348 -24.29 -10.18 -53.29
CA MET A 348 -22.92 -10.02 -52.80
C MET A 348 -21.91 -9.67 -53.89
N SER A 349 -22.11 -10.14 -55.13
CA SER A 349 -21.25 -9.74 -56.26
C SER A 349 -21.38 -8.25 -56.58
N SER A 350 -22.58 -7.69 -56.53
CA SER A 350 -22.80 -6.25 -56.75
C SER A 350 -22.21 -5.40 -55.60
N VAL A 351 -22.31 -5.88 -54.35
CA VAL A 351 -21.68 -5.22 -53.19
C VAL A 351 -20.17 -5.13 -53.37
N VAL A 352 -19.50 -6.20 -53.80
CA VAL A 352 -18.04 -6.21 -54.02
C VAL A 352 -17.64 -5.21 -55.10
N VAL A 353 -18.42 -5.08 -56.18
CA VAL A 353 -18.16 -4.07 -57.22
C VAL A 353 -18.35 -2.65 -56.68
N MET A 354 -19.42 -2.41 -55.90
CA MET A 354 -19.68 -1.10 -55.28
C MET A 354 -18.56 -0.67 -54.32
N LEU A 355 -17.99 -1.62 -53.57
CA LEU A 355 -16.86 -1.38 -52.66
C LEU A 355 -15.58 -1.00 -53.42
N ASN A 356 -15.37 -1.53 -54.64
CA ASN A 356 -14.18 -1.25 -55.46
C ASN A 356 -14.21 0.09 -56.22
N GLY A 357 -15.32 0.84 -56.20
CA GLY A 357 -15.38 2.22 -56.73
C GLY A 357 -15.71 2.38 -58.21
N GLU A 358 -16.03 1.30 -58.91
CA GLU A 358 -16.49 1.32 -60.30
C GLU A 358 -17.99 1.64 -60.35
N SER A 359 -18.32 2.94 -60.34
CA SER A 359 -19.68 3.42 -60.05
C SER A 359 -20.74 3.03 -61.11
N THR A 360 -21.88 2.52 -60.63
CA THR A 360 -23.20 2.73 -61.26
C THR A 360 -24.05 3.47 -60.23
N ALA A 361 -24.84 4.45 -60.69
CA ALA A 361 -25.59 5.36 -59.81
C ALA A 361 -26.35 4.62 -58.70
N LEU A 362 -25.96 4.87 -57.44
CA LEU A 362 -26.56 4.26 -56.26
C LEU A 362 -28.02 4.77 -56.09
N CYS A 363 -29.00 3.88 -56.22
CA CYS A 363 -30.40 4.20 -55.91
C CYS A 363 -30.55 4.46 -54.40
N GLN A 364 -31.29 5.50 -54.01
CA GLN A 364 -31.51 5.83 -52.60
C GLN A 364 -32.27 4.70 -51.87
N PRO A 365 -31.83 4.29 -50.66
CA PRO A 365 -32.53 3.25 -49.90
C PRO A 365 -33.98 3.62 -49.51
N LYS A 366 -34.76 2.66 -48.99
CA LYS A 366 -36.10 2.92 -48.42
C LYS A 366 -36.07 2.81 -46.88
N PRO A 367 -36.98 3.48 -46.14
CA PRO A 367 -36.97 3.49 -44.67
C PRO A 367 -37.20 2.11 -44.04
N PRO A 368 -36.52 1.77 -42.92
CA PRO A 368 -36.71 0.51 -42.20
C PRO A 368 -38.04 0.48 -41.42
N ALA A 369 -38.63 -0.70 -41.24
CA ALA A 369 -39.91 -0.85 -40.54
C ALA A 369 -39.86 -1.91 -39.42
N PHE A 370 -39.64 -1.40 -38.20
CA PHE A 370 -39.89 -1.92 -36.84
C PHE A 370 -38.72 -2.51 -36.01
N PRO A 371 -38.71 -2.28 -34.66
CA PRO A 371 -37.57 -2.54 -33.78
C PRO A 371 -37.57 -3.97 -33.19
N MET A 372 -36.49 -4.74 -33.37
CA MET A 372 -36.21 -5.95 -32.56
C MET A 372 -35.86 -5.53 -31.13
N GLY A 373 -36.38 -6.08 -30.02
CA GLY A 373 -36.80 -7.46 -29.77
C GLY A 373 -35.91 -8.02 -28.65
N ARG A 374 -36.45 -8.16 -27.43
CA ARG A 374 -35.79 -8.55 -26.17
C ARG A 374 -35.08 -9.92 -26.25
N PHE A 375 -33.88 -10.04 -25.69
CA PHE A 375 -33.36 -11.33 -25.18
C PHE A 375 -33.58 -11.39 -23.67
N ILE A 376 -34.41 -12.35 -23.24
CA ILE A 376 -34.57 -12.78 -21.86
C ILE A 376 -33.42 -13.76 -21.57
N VAL A 377 -32.69 -13.55 -20.48
CA VAL A 377 -31.67 -14.48 -19.98
C VAL A 377 -32.38 -15.44 -19.03
N ASP A 378 -32.60 -16.68 -19.45
CA ASP A 378 -32.97 -17.76 -18.54
C ASP A 378 -31.71 -18.39 -17.93
N SER A 379 -31.68 -18.43 -16.60
CA SER A 379 -30.67 -19.06 -15.76
C SER A 379 -30.80 -20.58 -15.80
N CYS A 380 -29.74 -21.33 -16.13
CA CYS A 380 -29.70 -22.77 -15.91
C CYS A 380 -28.88 -23.13 -14.66
N SER A 381 -29.54 -23.79 -13.70
CA SER A 381 -28.91 -24.50 -12.58
C SER A 381 -28.56 -25.94 -12.95
N ILE A 382 -27.73 -26.51 -12.09
CA ILE A 382 -26.92 -27.72 -12.21
C ILE A 382 -27.71 -29.06 -12.14
N ASN A 383 -27.15 -30.06 -12.85
CA ASN A 383 -27.27 -31.54 -12.76
C ASN A 383 -28.49 -32.27 -13.36
N SER A 384 -28.23 -33.11 -14.36
CA SER A 384 -28.20 -34.58 -14.18
C SER A 384 -27.70 -35.29 -15.44
N VAL A 385 -26.75 -36.20 -15.23
CA VAL A 385 -26.28 -37.20 -16.20
C VAL A 385 -27.38 -38.23 -16.39
N THR A 386 -27.74 -38.57 -17.63
CA THR A 386 -28.24 -39.91 -17.96
C THR A 386 -27.82 -40.27 -19.38
N VAL A 387 -27.02 -41.34 -19.44
CA VAL A 387 -26.55 -42.03 -20.65
C VAL A 387 -27.75 -42.66 -21.35
N SER A 388 -27.83 -42.52 -22.68
CA SER A 388 -28.65 -43.40 -23.52
C SER A 388 -27.80 -43.97 -24.64
N SER A 389 -27.72 -45.29 -24.62
CA SER A 389 -27.08 -46.16 -25.59
C SER A 389 -27.90 -46.24 -26.88
N VAL A 390 -27.24 -46.08 -28.02
CA VAL A 390 -27.69 -46.67 -29.30
C VAL A 390 -26.46 -47.12 -30.08
N MET A 391 -26.42 -48.42 -30.41
CA MET A 391 -25.52 -49.00 -31.41
C MET A 391 -26.26 -49.19 -32.74
N PRO A 392 -25.53 -49.32 -33.87
CA PRO A 392 -26.01 -48.94 -35.20
C PRO A 392 -26.70 -50.08 -35.95
N ARG A 393 -27.44 -49.72 -37.00
CA ARG A 393 -27.65 -50.54 -38.19
C ARG A 393 -27.53 -49.69 -39.44
#